data_AF-A0A836I0F5-F1
#
_entry.id   AF-A0A836I0F5-F1
#
_cell.length_a   1.000
_cell.length_b   1.000
_cell.length_c   1.000
_cell.angle_alpha   90.00
_cell.angle_beta   90.00
_cell.angle_gamma   90.00
#
_symmetry.space_group_name_H-M   'P 1'
#
loop_
_entity.id
_entity.type
_entity.pdbx_description
1 polymer ?
#
loop_
_entity_poly.entity_id
_entity_poly.type
_entity_poly.pdbx_seq_one_letter_code
_entity_poly.pdbx_strand_id
1 'polypeptide(L)'
;MEAVQLAKRVLAADGQPFAILSLAQGFPPVTPETPVPEARRSYMRLAGSIHPDRLQGSFDKATEAFQCLVRAFECFADPKLRKQAAAAARMQVKSKAAPLSTTKAGPSTSRAVKRKREKAKSKPSAAPAVKKPKRAVESDGEDDDLGLSEGEKREVEDDDSDASAADGEAWEQWAAAEKEPEVSTNRSPIGQPRVGGLYQPTTVGCPKCRSLWEPDARPQYSLFMGHWGRKVHCQLCLFQFGCATALHGCPHCRAPFDYDASMYDAVHTCQRCKRQFGFPYYPVNQHLIDQIALEEWRERMEREKANAREARARARRGGSSDEASAAEEKRQLLVGTCIMEEECPLCHKRVKSKHRAHVEACLTKTPEGMAALTAKSAKVATRAQRSPDNPLQPPAPRTVQKTPKSAPKAARAAAVKKSSAPPASHANASPRAAGRATKASAPQKRKRRRSDSNSSEEAYFSSECDEDAMTSESSFLGDDDDSD
;
A
#
# COMPACT_ATOMS: atom_id res chain seq x y z
N MET A 1 19.04 -2.38 -22.59
CA MET A 1 18.53 -2.63 -23.96
C MET A 1 17.23 -3.44 -24.01
N GLU A 2 16.93 -4.23 -22.97
CA GLU A 2 15.69 -5.04 -22.89
C GLU A 2 14.39 -4.22 -22.98
N ALA A 3 14.33 -3.04 -22.33
CA ALA A 3 13.14 -2.19 -22.32
C ALA A 3 12.72 -1.67 -23.71
N VAL A 4 13.68 -1.35 -24.57
CA VAL A 4 13.41 -0.88 -25.95
C VAL A 4 12.85 -2.02 -26.81
N GLN A 5 13.38 -3.24 -26.65
CA GLN A 5 12.85 -4.43 -27.33
C GLN A 5 11.42 -4.74 -26.86
N LEU A 6 11.16 -4.61 -25.56
CA LEU A 6 9.84 -4.78 -24.99
C LEU A 6 8.84 -3.77 -25.58
N ALA A 7 9.20 -2.48 -25.65
CA ALA A 7 8.36 -1.44 -26.25
C ALA A 7 8.07 -1.72 -27.74
N LYS A 8 9.06 -2.20 -28.50
CA LYS A 8 8.87 -2.63 -29.91
C LYS A 8 7.90 -3.81 -30.03
N ARG A 9 7.96 -4.79 -29.10
CA ARG A 9 7.04 -5.93 -29.09
C ARG A 9 5.61 -5.51 -28.74
N VAL A 10 5.44 -4.53 -27.84
CA VAL A 10 4.12 -3.96 -27.53
C VAL A 10 3.51 -3.29 -28.75
N LEU A 11 4.27 -2.50 -29.49
CA LEU A 11 3.79 -1.88 -30.75
C LEU A 11 3.47 -2.93 -31.83
N ALA A 12 4.28 -3.98 -31.95
CA ALA A 12 4.05 -5.05 -32.92
C ALA A 12 2.77 -5.87 -32.63
N ALA A 13 2.31 -5.85 -31.38
CA ALA A 13 1.10 -6.55 -30.93
C ALA A 13 -0.12 -5.62 -30.78
N ASP A 14 -0.11 -4.42 -31.37
CA ASP A 14 -1.24 -3.48 -31.29
C ASP A 14 -2.55 -4.14 -31.76
N GLY A 15 -3.63 -3.90 -31.01
CA GLY A 15 -4.92 -4.58 -31.20
C GLY A 15 -5.02 -6.01 -30.65
N GLN A 16 -3.95 -6.56 -30.05
CA GLN A 16 -3.96 -7.88 -29.41
C GLN A 16 -3.75 -7.74 -27.88
N PRO A 17 -4.80 -7.40 -27.10
CA PRO A 17 -4.65 -7.07 -25.68
C PRO A 17 -4.04 -8.21 -24.85
N PHE A 18 -4.42 -9.46 -25.12
CA PHE A 18 -3.88 -10.64 -24.43
C PHE A 18 -2.40 -10.87 -24.73
N ALA A 19 -1.98 -10.66 -25.99
CA ALA A 19 -0.58 -10.83 -26.39
C ALA A 19 0.29 -9.75 -25.75
N ILE A 20 -0.18 -8.49 -25.72
CA ILE A 20 0.54 -7.36 -25.08
C ILE A 20 0.74 -7.63 -23.58
N LEU A 21 -0.33 -7.96 -22.85
CA LEU A 21 -0.25 -8.17 -21.39
C LEU A 21 0.56 -9.42 -21.01
N SER A 22 0.65 -10.42 -21.90
CA SER A 22 1.47 -11.62 -21.71
C SER A 22 2.97 -11.38 -21.89
N LEU A 23 3.40 -10.18 -22.31
CA LEU A 23 4.82 -9.84 -22.41
C LEU A 23 5.49 -9.60 -21.04
N ALA A 24 4.71 -9.52 -19.96
CA ALA A 24 5.23 -9.31 -18.60
C ALA A 24 6.00 -10.55 -18.12
N GLN A 25 7.32 -10.44 -17.99
CA GLN A 25 8.15 -11.54 -17.49
C GLN A 25 7.84 -11.88 -16.03
N GLY A 26 7.87 -13.18 -15.72
CA GLY A 26 7.61 -13.68 -14.36
C GLY A 26 6.13 -13.84 -14.02
N PHE A 27 5.22 -13.61 -14.97
CA PHE A 27 3.79 -13.83 -14.81
C PHE A 27 3.28 -14.88 -15.79
N PRO A 28 2.22 -15.63 -15.45
CA PRO A 28 1.57 -16.52 -16.40
C PRO A 28 0.98 -15.72 -17.59
N PRO A 29 0.88 -16.34 -18.78
CA PRO A 29 0.29 -15.69 -19.94
C PRO A 29 -1.17 -15.28 -19.66
N VAL A 30 -1.53 -14.06 -20.04
CA VAL A 30 -2.85 -13.50 -19.81
C VAL A 30 -3.82 -14.07 -20.84
N THR A 31 -4.80 -14.82 -20.37
CA THR A 31 -5.90 -15.39 -21.17
C THR A 31 -7.20 -14.61 -20.93
N PRO A 32 -8.27 -14.84 -21.72
CA PRO A 32 -9.57 -14.22 -21.50
C PRO A 32 -10.17 -14.49 -20.10
N GLU A 33 -9.79 -15.62 -19.50
CA GLU A 33 -10.25 -16.09 -18.19
C GLU A 33 -9.44 -15.50 -17.03
N THR A 34 -8.30 -14.87 -17.30
CA THR A 34 -7.45 -14.28 -16.25
C THR A 34 -8.22 -13.20 -15.44
N PRO A 35 -8.16 -13.24 -14.10
CA PRO A 35 -8.84 -12.25 -13.28
C PRO A 35 -8.22 -10.85 -13.44
N VAL A 36 -9.05 -9.80 -13.34
CA VAL A 36 -8.62 -8.39 -13.53
C VAL A 36 -7.41 -8.01 -12.63
N PRO A 37 -7.36 -8.39 -11.34
CA PRO A 37 -6.22 -8.07 -10.48
C PRO A 37 -4.88 -8.65 -11.00
N GLU A 38 -4.89 -9.84 -11.59
CA GLU A 38 -3.70 -10.45 -12.17
C GLU A 38 -3.22 -9.72 -13.41
N ALA A 39 -4.13 -9.44 -14.35
CA ALA A 39 -3.80 -8.65 -15.54
C ALA A 39 -3.32 -7.23 -15.18
N ARG A 40 -3.83 -6.64 -14.09
CA ARG A 40 -3.35 -5.36 -13.55
C ARG A 40 -1.90 -5.45 -13.07
N ARG A 41 -1.48 -6.55 -12.46
CA ARG A 41 -0.07 -6.78 -12.07
C ARG A 41 0.84 -6.81 -13.30
N SER A 42 0.44 -7.54 -14.36
CA SER A 42 1.17 -7.57 -15.63
C SER A 42 1.26 -6.18 -16.27
N TYR A 43 0.15 -5.42 -16.28
CA TYR A 43 0.11 -4.04 -16.78
C TYR A 43 1.07 -3.13 -16.01
N MET A 44 1.04 -3.12 -14.67
CA MET A 44 1.93 -2.31 -13.83
C MET A 44 3.41 -2.63 -14.08
N ARG A 45 3.74 -3.93 -14.23
CA ARG A 45 5.11 -4.36 -14.51
C ARG A 45 5.61 -3.86 -15.87
N LEU A 46 4.77 -3.98 -16.90
CA LEU A 46 5.07 -3.47 -18.24
C LEU A 46 5.20 -1.94 -18.21
N ALA A 47 4.25 -1.24 -17.59
CA ALA A 47 4.22 0.21 -17.49
C ALA A 47 5.49 0.79 -16.86
N GLY A 48 5.99 0.20 -15.76
CA GLY A 48 7.25 0.62 -15.15
C GLY A 48 8.50 0.34 -16.00
N SER A 49 8.41 -0.58 -16.97
CA SER A 49 9.50 -0.94 -17.87
C SER A 49 9.53 -0.09 -19.14
N ILE A 50 8.35 0.27 -19.68
CA ILE A 50 8.20 1.03 -20.93
C ILE A 50 7.72 2.48 -20.73
N HIS A 51 7.76 3.01 -19.51
CA HIS A 51 7.34 4.39 -19.23
C HIS A 51 8.12 5.39 -20.10
N PRO A 52 7.46 6.38 -20.72
CA PRO A 52 8.12 7.34 -21.61
C PRO A 52 9.32 7.99 -20.94
N ASP A 53 9.20 8.43 -19.69
CA ASP A 53 10.30 9.06 -18.92
C ASP A 53 11.55 8.20 -18.80
N ARG A 54 11.37 6.88 -18.69
CA ARG A 54 12.48 5.94 -18.57
C ARG A 54 13.15 5.64 -19.91
N LEU A 55 12.41 5.83 -21.01
CA LEU A 55 12.87 5.59 -22.38
C LEU A 55 13.28 6.88 -23.12
N GLN A 56 13.17 8.05 -22.49
CA GLN A 56 13.55 9.34 -23.09
C GLN A 56 14.96 9.27 -23.69
N GLY A 57 15.07 9.60 -24.98
CA GLY A 57 16.33 9.59 -25.74
C GLY A 57 16.80 8.22 -26.26
N SER A 58 16.18 7.11 -25.83
CA SER A 58 16.53 5.76 -26.29
C SER A 58 15.52 5.16 -27.28
N PHE A 59 14.27 5.62 -27.24
CA PHE A 59 13.21 5.16 -28.12
C PHE A 59 12.16 6.23 -28.37
N ASP A 60 12.13 6.79 -29.58
CA ASP A 60 11.26 7.93 -29.93
C ASP A 60 9.76 7.61 -29.85
N LYS A 61 9.40 6.32 -30.01
CA LYS A 61 8.01 5.85 -29.96
C LYS A 61 7.58 5.36 -28.58
N ALA A 62 8.26 5.76 -27.52
CA ALA A 62 7.94 5.30 -26.15
C ALA A 62 6.51 5.67 -25.75
N THR A 63 6.06 6.89 -26.06
CA THR A 63 4.69 7.35 -25.77
C THR A 63 3.64 6.53 -26.51
N GLU A 64 3.88 6.21 -27.79
CA GLU A 64 2.99 5.39 -28.61
C GLU A 64 2.87 3.96 -28.05
N ALA A 65 4.00 3.36 -27.66
CA ALA A 65 4.03 2.04 -27.04
C ALA A 65 3.29 2.03 -25.69
N PHE A 66 3.46 3.06 -24.88
CA PHE A 66 2.76 3.20 -23.61
C PHE A 66 1.24 3.35 -23.80
N GLN A 67 0.80 4.15 -24.77
CA GLN A 67 -0.62 4.28 -25.11
C GLN A 67 -1.22 2.97 -25.63
N CYS A 68 -0.47 2.20 -26.43
CA CYS A 68 -0.87 0.85 -26.86
C CYS A 68 -1.09 -0.08 -25.66
N LEU A 69 -0.18 -0.06 -24.68
CA LEU A 69 -0.32 -0.81 -23.44
C LEU A 69 -1.55 -0.38 -22.61
N VAL A 70 -1.83 0.92 -22.51
CA VAL A 70 -3.01 1.45 -21.81
C VAL A 70 -4.30 0.96 -22.48
N ARG A 71 -4.41 1.10 -23.81
CA ARG A 71 -5.58 0.62 -24.57
C ARG A 71 -5.79 -0.89 -24.42
N ALA A 72 -4.69 -1.66 -24.39
CA ALA A 72 -4.75 -3.10 -24.16
C ALA A 72 -5.35 -3.45 -22.79
N PHE A 73 -4.95 -2.71 -21.74
CA PHE A 73 -5.48 -2.92 -20.39
C PHE A 73 -6.93 -2.45 -20.25
N GLU A 74 -7.31 -1.32 -20.84
CA GLU A 74 -8.70 -0.83 -20.85
C GLU A 74 -9.62 -1.84 -21.56
N CYS A 75 -9.22 -2.34 -22.74
CA CYS A 75 -9.93 -3.37 -23.47
C CYS A 75 -10.09 -4.67 -22.64
N PHE A 76 -9.08 -5.02 -21.84
CA PHE A 76 -9.14 -6.16 -20.94
C PHE A 76 -10.04 -5.89 -19.72
N ALA A 77 -10.00 -4.70 -19.11
CA ALA A 77 -10.77 -4.36 -17.93
C ALA A 77 -12.28 -4.36 -18.20
N ASP A 78 -12.69 -3.92 -19.39
CA ASP A 78 -14.09 -3.90 -19.80
C ASP A 78 -14.62 -5.29 -20.21
N PRO A 79 -15.64 -5.86 -19.55
CA PRO A 79 -16.14 -7.20 -19.85
C PRO A 79 -16.66 -7.38 -21.29
N LYS A 80 -17.23 -6.32 -21.87
CA LYS A 80 -17.77 -6.33 -23.24
C LYS A 80 -16.64 -6.36 -24.28
N LEU A 81 -15.66 -5.48 -24.12
CA LEU A 81 -14.50 -5.39 -25.01
C LEU A 81 -13.61 -6.63 -24.88
N ARG A 82 -13.44 -7.17 -23.67
CA ARG A 82 -12.72 -8.42 -23.44
C ARG A 82 -13.33 -9.58 -24.22
N LYS A 83 -14.66 -9.75 -24.17
CA LYS A 83 -15.35 -10.82 -24.92
C LYS A 83 -15.15 -10.67 -26.43
N GLN A 84 -15.22 -9.44 -26.96
CA GLN A 84 -15.00 -9.15 -28.37
C GLN A 84 -13.55 -9.44 -28.78
N ALA A 85 -12.57 -8.99 -28.00
CA ALA A 85 -11.16 -9.26 -28.23
C ALA A 85 -10.86 -10.77 -28.19
N ALA A 86 -11.47 -11.51 -27.26
CA ALA A 86 -11.31 -12.95 -27.15
C ALA A 86 -11.87 -13.68 -28.38
N ALA A 87 -13.03 -13.23 -28.90
CA ALA A 87 -13.59 -13.75 -30.14
C ALA A 87 -12.66 -13.45 -31.34
N ALA A 88 -12.13 -12.23 -31.44
CA ALA A 88 -11.20 -11.84 -32.50
C ALA A 88 -9.90 -12.66 -32.46
N ALA A 89 -9.32 -12.89 -31.27
CA ALA A 89 -8.14 -13.72 -31.09
C ALA A 89 -8.37 -15.18 -31.56
N ARG A 90 -9.53 -15.76 -31.23
CA ARG A 90 -9.92 -17.10 -31.70
C ARG A 90 -10.05 -17.18 -33.22
N MET A 91 -10.57 -16.13 -33.87
CA MET A 91 -10.66 -16.08 -35.33
C MET A 91 -9.29 -16.01 -35.99
N GLN A 92 -8.34 -15.24 -35.43
CA GLN A 92 -6.98 -15.13 -35.97
C GLN A 92 -6.20 -16.45 -35.91
N VAL A 93 -6.38 -17.25 -34.85
CA VAL A 93 -5.78 -18.59 -34.75
C VAL A 93 -6.35 -19.52 -35.83
N LYS A 94 -7.67 -19.48 -36.05
CA LYS A 94 -8.33 -20.32 -37.06
C LYS A 94 -7.90 -19.99 -38.49
N SER A 95 -7.68 -18.72 -38.81
CA SER A 95 -7.19 -18.31 -40.13
C SER A 95 -5.73 -18.68 -40.42
N LYS A 96 -4.89 -18.83 -39.39
CA LYS A 96 -3.49 -19.24 -39.55
C LYS A 96 -3.29 -20.76 -39.63
N ALA A 97 -4.28 -21.54 -39.19
CA ALA A 97 -4.23 -23.00 -39.18
C ALA A 97 -4.79 -23.68 -40.45
N ALA A 98 -5.18 -22.91 -41.48
CA ALA A 98 -5.57 -23.48 -42.78
C ALA A 98 -4.32 -23.85 -43.60
N PRO A 99 -4.05 -25.13 -43.86
CA PRO A 99 -2.87 -25.55 -44.61
C PRO A 99 -3.00 -25.12 -46.08
N LEU A 100 -1.92 -24.53 -46.61
CA LEU A 100 -1.69 -24.35 -48.04
C LEU A 100 -1.74 -25.72 -48.73
N SER A 101 -2.87 -26.08 -49.33
CA SER A 101 -2.97 -27.15 -50.31
C SER A 101 -3.09 -26.56 -51.72
N THR A 102 -1.95 -26.44 -52.40
CA THR A 102 -1.86 -26.12 -53.83
C THR A 102 -1.78 -27.42 -54.64
N THR A 103 -2.70 -27.62 -55.60
CA THR A 103 -2.46 -27.85 -57.05
C THR A 103 -3.74 -28.35 -57.76
N LYS A 104 -4.25 -27.56 -58.74
CA LYS A 104 -4.36 -27.84 -60.20
C LYS A 104 -5.51 -28.82 -60.57
N ALA A 105 -6.44 -28.64 -61.52
CA ALA A 105 -6.54 -27.85 -62.76
C ALA A 105 -8.02 -27.77 -63.25
N GLY A 106 -8.32 -26.82 -64.15
CA GLY A 106 -9.30 -27.00 -65.24
C GLY A 106 -10.65 -26.28 -65.14
N PRO A 107 -11.04 -25.44 -66.13
CA PRO A 107 -12.34 -24.78 -66.21
C PRO A 107 -13.31 -25.54 -67.15
N SER A 108 -14.56 -25.75 -66.73
CA SER A 108 -15.65 -26.04 -67.67
C SER A 108 -16.99 -25.50 -67.19
N THR A 109 -17.61 -24.74 -68.08
CA THR A 109 -18.96 -24.22 -68.12
C THR A 109 -20.07 -25.25 -67.85
N SER A 110 -21.11 -24.88 -67.09
CA SER A 110 -22.52 -24.80 -67.57
C SER A 110 -23.56 -24.72 -66.42
N ARG A 111 -24.36 -23.65 -66.49
CA ARG A 111 -25.84 -23.61 -66.54
C ARG A 111 -26.68 -24.43 -65.52
N ALA A 112 -27.44 -23.65 -64.73
CA ALA A 112 -28.85 -23.79 -64.34
C ALA A 112 -29.36 -25.08 -63.66
N VAL A 113 -30.04 -24.92 -62.51
CA VAL A 113 -31.51 -25.05 -62.34
C VAL A 113 -31.86 -25.14 -60.85
N LYS A 114 -32.94 -24.42 -60.50
CA LYS A 114 -33.75 -24.49 -59.26
C LYS A 114 -33.80 -25.88 -58.62
N ARG A 115 -33.76 -25.95 -57.27
CA ARG A 115 -34.77 -26.70 -56.52
C ARG A 115 -34.86 -26.33 -55.04
N LYS A 116 -36.11 -26.37 -54.62
CA LYS A 116 -36.78 -25.99 -53.36
C LYS A 116 -36.84 -27.21 -52.44
N ARG A 117 -36.63 -27.04 -51.13
CA ARG A 117 -37.12 -27.87 -49.99
C ARG A 117 -36.52 -27.29 -48.70
N GLU A 118 -37.25 -26.68 -47.76
CA GLU A 118 -38.26 -27.19 -46.80
C GLU A 118 -37.84 -28.35 -45.89
N LYS A 119 -38.18 -28.16 -44.58
CA LYS A 119 -38.14 -29.07 -43.41
C LYS A 119 -36.76 -29.34 -42.77
N ALA A 120 -36.57 -29.45 -41.45
CA ALA A 120 -37.43 -29.50 -40.26
C ALA A 120 -36.54 -29.14 -39.03
N LYS A 121 -37.01 -28.39 -38.03
CA LYS A 121 -37.52 -28.89 -36.72
C LYS A 121 -36.68 -30.00 -36.07
N SER A 122 -35.86 -29.65 -35.08
CA SER A 122 -35.72 -30.41 -33.82
C SER A 122 -35.02 -29.57 -32.74
N LYS A 123 -35.75 -29.32 -31.66
CA LYS A 123 -35.28 -28.76 -30.37
C LYS A 123 -35.52 -29.88 -29.35
N PRO A 124 -34.49 -30.44 -28.69
CA PRO A 124 -34.72 -31.25 -27.51
C PRO A 124 -34.79 -30.38 -26.26
N SER A 125 -35.73 -30.77 -25.40
CA SER A 125 -35.99 -30.31 -24.04
C SER A 125 -35.02 -30.93 -23.04
N ALA A 126 -34.89 -30.28 -21.88
CA ALA A 126 -35.00 -30.86 -20.53
C ALA A 126 -33.94 -30.31 -19.57
N ALA A 127 -34.42 -29.69 -18.51
CA ALA A 127 -33.70 -29.41 -17.28
C ALA A 127 -33.70 -30.66 -16.38
N PRO A 128 -32.72 -30.81 -15.46
CA PRO A 128 -32.92 -31.62 -14.27
C PRO A 128 -32.94 -30.76 -12.99
N ALA A 129 -33.87 -31.14 -12.12
CA ALA A 129 -34.23 -30.52 -10.87
C ALA A 129 -33.30 -30.90 -9.70
N VAL A 130 -33.30 -29.99 -8.74
CA VAL A 130 -32.60 -29.93 -7.45
C VAL A 130 -32.97 -31.09 -6.51
N LYS A 131 -31.97 -31.69 -5.85
CA LYS A 131 -32.13 -32.51 -4.63
C LYS A 131 -31.32 -31.90 -3.48
N LYS A 132 -32.01 -31.50 -2.42
CA LYS A 132 -31.45 -31.13 -1.10
C LYS A 132 -31.31 -32.39 -0.23
N PRO A 133 -30.26 -32.54 0.59
CA PRO A 133 -30.28 -33.44 1.73
C PRO A 133 -30.62 -32.71 3.04
N LYS A 134 -31.38 -33.43 3.86
CA LYS A 134 -31.92 -33.10 5.18
C LYS A 134 -30.95 -33.69 6.21
N ARG A 135 -30.40 -32.89 7.12
CA ARG A 135 -29.51 -33.34 8.21
C ARG A 135 -30.35 -33.59 9.46
N ALA A 136 -30.27 -34.81 9.99
CA ALA A 136 -30.86 -35.22 11.25
C ALA A 136 -29.80 -35.15 12.37
N VAL A 137 -30.33 -34.88 13.56
CA VAL A 137 -29.70 -34.88 14.89
C VAL A 137 -29.74 -36.30 15.47
N GLU A 138 -29.03 -36.49 16.60
CA GLU A 138 -29.00 -37.66 17.52
C GLU A 138 -27.80 -38.60 17.33
N SER A 139 -27.24 -39.29 18.32
CA SER A 139 -26.97 -39.12 19.78
C SER A 139 -26.14 -40.35 20.19
N ASP A 140 -25.50 -40.32 21.36
CA ASP A 140 -25.14 -41.47 22.23
C ASP A 140 -24.02 -42.48 21.86
N GLY A 141 -23.33 -42.92 22.93
CA GLY A 141 -22.40 -44.06 23.03
C GLY A 141 -21.04 -43.68 23.66
N GLU A 142 -20.87 -43.71 24.99
CA GLU A 142 -20.43 -44.88 25.80
C GLU A 142 -18.93 -45.21 25.56
N ASP A 143 -18.05 -44.88 26.51
CA ASP A 143 -17.48 -45.78 27.54
C ASP A 143 -16.11 -46.31 27.10
N ASP A 144 -15.04 -45.89 27.80
CA ASP A 144 -13.89 -46.76 28.08
C ASP A 144 -13.05 -46.14 29.21
N ASP A 145 -13.47 -46.54 30.41
CA ASP A 145 -12.70 -46.75 31.62
C ASP A 145 -11.37 -47.48 31.32
N LEU A 146 -10.22 -46.88 31.65
CA LEU A 146 -9.04 -47.61 32.09
C LEU A 146 -8.21 -46.74 33.05
N GLY A 147 -8.28 -47.09 34.33
CA GLY A 147 -7.50 -46.50 35.40
C GLY A 147 -6.04 -46.95 35.50
N LEU A 148 -5.47 -46.61 36.66
CA LEU A 148 -4.17 -46.98 37.23
C LEU A 148 -3.03 -45.96 37.04
N SER A 149 -2.87 -45.10 38.05
CA SER A 149 -1.59 -44.95 38.75
C SER A 149 -1.79 -44.19 40.06
N GLU A 150 -1.91 -44.95 41.16
CA GLU A 150 -1.78 -44.41 42.51
C GLU A 150 -0.30 -44.10 42.77
N GLY A 151 0.06 -42.82 42.69
CA GLY A 151 1.38 -42.30 43.05
C GLY A 151 1.27 -41.34 44.23
N GLU A 152 1.75 -41.78 45.38
CA GLU A 152 2.09 -41.06 46.62
C GLU A 152 1.73 -39.56 46.71
N LYS A 153 0.70 -39.27 47.51
CA LYS A 153 0.48 -37.95 48.12
C LYS A 153 1.63 -37.62 49.07
N ARG A 154 2.56 -36.78 48.64
CA ARG A 154 3.35 -35.93 49.54
C ARG A 154 2.55 -34.64 49.77
N GLU A 155 2.04 -34.49 50.98
CA GLU A 155 1.49 -33.23 51.49
C GLU A 155 2.67 -32.29 51.73
N VAL A 156 2.94 -31.42 50.77
CA VAL A 156 3.77 -30.24 50.96
C VAL A 156 2.80 -29.09 51.19
N GLU A 157 2.71 -28.64 52.44
CA GLU A 157 1.99 -27.44 52.84
C GLU A 157 2.80 -26.22 52.38
N ASP A 158 2.69 -25.86 51.10
CA ASP A 158 3.30 -24.64 50.56
C ASP A 158 2.34 -23.45 50.70
N ASP A 159 2.73 -22.57 51.62
CA ASP A 159 2.18 -21.25 51.95
C ASP A 159 2.46 -20.24 50.82
N ASP A 160 1.85 -20.43 49.64
CA ASP A 160 2.04 -19.58 48.44
C ASP A 160 0.70 -19.05 47.87
N SER A 161 -0.22 -18.64 48.76
CA SER A 161 -1.63 -18.37 48.38
C SER A 161 -1.97 -16.94 47.93
N ASP A 162 -1.01 -16.04 47.69
CA ASP A 162 -1.35 -14.61 47.39
C ASP A 162 -0.65 -14.00 46.15
N ALA A 163 0.08 -14.78 45.35
CA ALA A 163 0.75 -14.28 44.13
C ALA A 163 0.04 -14.64 42.81
N SER A 164 -0.96 -15.54 42.81
CA SER A 164 -1.52 -16.14 41.58
C SER A 164 -2.71 -15.39 40.96
N ALA A 165 -3.34 -14.47 41.70
CA ALA A 165 -4.53 -13.76 41.19
C ALA A 165 -4.21 -12.71 40.12
N ALA A 166 -3.03 -12.08 40.19
CA ALA A 166 -2.63 -11.03 39.25
C ALA A 166 -2.26 -11.59 37.85
N ASP A 167 -1.72 -12.80 37.80
CA ASP A 167 -1.36 -13.44 36.52
C ASP A 167 -2.61 -13.93 35.77
N GLY A 168 -3.65 -14.37 36.48
CA GLY A 168 -4.93 -14.78 35.88
C GLY A 168 -5.62 -13.68 35.09
N GLU A 169 -5.71 -12.47 35.65
CA GLU A 169 -6.34 -11.32 34.97
C GLU A 169 -5.58 -10.89 33.70
N ALA A 170 -4.25 -11.01 33.69
CA ALA A 170 -3.45 -10.68 32.51
C ALA A 170 -3.73 -11.64 31.34
N TRP A 171 -3.82 -12.95 31.62
CA TRP A 171 -4.16 -13.95 30.60
C TRP A 171 -5.57 -13.77 30.04
N GLU A 172 -6.54 -13.45 30.88
CA GLU A 172 -7.91 -13.17 30.43
C GLU A 172 -7.99 -11.92 29.54
N GLN A 173 -7.24 -10.86 29.87
CA GLN A 173 -7.18 -9.66 29.03
C GLN A 173 -6.55 -9.94 27.66
N TRP A 174 -5.55 -10.81 27.59
CA TRP A 174 -4.92 -11.21 26.34
C TRP A 174 -5.85 -12.08 25.50
N ALA A 175 -6.52 -13.06 26.12
CA ALA A 175 -7.51 -13.89 25.45
C ALA A 175 -8.70 -13.05 24.93
N ALA A 176 -9.13 -12.03 25.68
CA ALA A 176 -10.15 -11.10 25.25
C ALA A 176 -9.69 -10.23 24.06
N ALA A 177 -8.41 -9.84 24.01
CA ALA A 177 -7.85 -9.10 22.88
C ALA A 177 -7.70 -9.96 21.61
N GLU A 178 -7.54 -11.28 21.76
CA GLU A 178 -7.54 -12.25 20.67
C GLU A 178 -8.95 -12.61 20.18
N LYS A 179 -10.02 -12.28 20.90
CA LYS A 179 -11.38 -12.52 20.42
C LYS A 179 -11.71 -11.61 19.23
N GLU A 180 -12.18 -12.20 18.14
CA GLU A 180 -12.65 -11.46 16.97
C GLU A 180 -13.78 -10.49 17.37
N PRO A 181 -13.68 -9.19 17.04
CA PRO A 181 -14.71 -8.22 17.40
C PRO A 181 -16.00 -8.50 16.63
N GLU A 182 -17.13 -8.50 17.35
CA GLU A 182 -18.45 -8.71 16.76
C GLU A 182 -18.90 -7.47 15.98
N VAL A 183 -19.34 -7.67 14.73
CA VAL A 183 -19.83 -6.57 13.88
C VAL A 183 -21.32 -6.38 14.10
N SER A 184 -21.71 -5.22 14.64
CA SER A 184 -23.12 -4.88 14.83
C SER A 184 -23.85 -4.80 13.49
N THR A 185 -25.03 -5.40 13.41
CA THR A 185 -25.95 -5.25 12.28
C THR A 185 -26.71 -3.92 12.32
N ASN A 186 -26.56 -3.12 13.38
CA ASN A 186 -27.26 -1.86 13.54
C ASN A 186 -26.71 -0.80 12.58
N ARG A 187 -27.57 -0.34 11.66
CA ARG A 187 -27.28 0.70 10.67
C ARG A 187 -27.72 2.10 11.10
N SER A 188 -28.15 2.26 12.35
CA SER A 188 -28.56 3.56 12.88
C SER A 188 -27.32 4.45 13.09
N PRO A 189 -27.32 5.68 12.55
CA PRO A 189 -26.22 6.60 12.75
C PRO A 189 -26.16 7.06 14.20
N ILE A 190 -24.95 7.12 14.76
CA ILE A 190 -24.69 7.54 16.13
C ILE A 190 -24.28 9.01 16.16
N GLY A 191 -24.90 9.76 17.08
CA GLY A 191 -24.58 11.16 17.35
C GLY A 191 -25.32 12.17 16.47
N GLN A 192 -25.27 13.44 16.89
CA GLN A 192 -25.88 14.55 16.15
C GLN A 192 -24.87 15.17 15.18
N PRO A 193 -25.28 15.50 13.94
CA PRO A 193 -24.37 16.11 12.97
C PRO A 193 -23.91 17.50 13.44
N ARG A 194 -22.59 17.73 13.44
CA ARG A 194 -21.97 19.04 13.68
C ARG A 194 -21.44 19.57 12.36
N VAL A 195 -22.22 20.37 11.66
CA VAL A 195 -21.86 20.92 10.34
C VAL A 195 -22.19 22.39 10.25
N GLY A 196 -21.34 23.15 9.54
CA GLY A 196 -21.57 24.57 9.29
C GLY A 196 -21.07 25.50 10.39
N GLY A 197 -21.13 26.81 10.10
CA GLY A 197 -20.62 27.85 10.99
C GLY A 197 -19.12 27.69 11.26
N LEU A 198 -18.78 27.43 12.52
CA LEU A 198 -17.42 27.18 12.99
C LEU A 198 -16.89 25.80 12.55
N TYR A 199 -17.77 24.83 12.28
CA TYR A 199 -17.37 23.47 11.92
C TYR A 199 -17.11 23.37 10.41
N GLN A 200 -15.83 23.42 10.04
CA GLN A 200 -15.38 23.44 8.64
C GLN A 200 -14.33 22.35 8.40
N PRO A 201 -14.38 21.65 7.26
CA PRO A 201 -13.41 20.61 6.95
C PRO A 201 -12.01 21.22 6.81
N THR A 202 -11.04 20.64 7.51
CA THR A 202 -9.64 21.01 7.35
C THR A 202 -9.07 20.42 6.06
N THR A 203 -8.02 21.02 5.53
CA THR A 203 -7.31 20.40 4.40
C THR A 203 -6.43 19.28 4.93
N VAL A 204 -6.66 18.05 4.49
CA VAL A 204 -5.86 16.88 4.86
C VAL A 204 -4.99 16.48 3.66
N GLY A 205 -3.75 16.06 3.89
CA GLY A 205 -2.88 15.59 2.83
C GLY A 205 -1.83 14.56 3.27
N CYS A 206 -1.23 13.90 2.29
CA CYS A 206 -0.23 12.87 2.50
C CYS A 206 1.09 13.48 3.02
N PRO A 207 1.68 12.95 4.11
CA PRO A 207 2.96 13.44 4.62
C PRO A 207 4.14 13.16 3.67
N LYS A 208 4.04 12.11 2.85
CA LYS A 208 5.13 11.69 1.95
C LYS A 208 5.15 12.44 0.61
N CYS A 209 4.02 12.50 -0.09
CA CYS A 209 3.92 13.13 -1.41
C CYS A 209 3.18 14.46 -1.43
N ARG A 210 2.63 14.91 -0.29
CA ARG A 210 1.88 16.16 -0.15
C ARG A 210 0.61 16.26 -1.01
N SER A 211 0.11 15.13 -1.54
CA SER A 211 -1.18 15.09 -2.22
C SER A 211 -2.31 15.44 -1.26
N LEU A 212 -3.19 16.33 -1.65
CA LEU A 212 -4.41 16.62 -0.89
C LEU A 212 -5.35 15.41 -0.95
N TRP A 213 -6.02 15.14 0.16
CA TRP A 213 -7.05 14.11 0.27
C TRP A 213 -8.41 14.79 0.39
N GLU A 214 -9.31 14.43 -0.50
CA GLU A 214 -10.72 14.77 -0.40
C GLU A 214 -11.44 13.48 0.04
N PRO A 215 -12.07 13.44 1.23
CA PRO A 215 -12.81 12.26 1.66
C PRO A 215 -13.95 11.99 0.68
N ASP A 216 -13.98 10.81 0.08
CA ASP A 216 -15.00 10.41 -0.90
C ASP A 216 -16.43 10.50 -0.34
N ALA A 217 -16.57 10.27 0.98
CA ALA A 217 -17.85 10.39 1.67
C ALA A 217 -17.70 11.07 3.04
N ARG A 218 -18.70 11.85 3.42
CA ARG A 218 -18.77 12.59 4.69
C ARG A 218 -18.54 11.71 5.94
N PRO A 219 -19.12 10.51 6.08
CA PRO A 219 -18.86 9.66 7.25
C PRO A 219 -17.41 9.19 7.35
N GLN A 220 -16.73 9.02 6.20
CA GLN A 220 -15.33 8.62 6.18
C GLN A 220 -14.41 9.69 6.77
N TYR A 221 -14.77 10.96 6.64
CA TYR A 221 -14.07 12.05 7.33
C TYR A 221 -14.13 11.88 8.84
N SER A 222 -15.31 11.55 9.39
CA SER A 222 -15.47 11.38 10.84
C SER A 222 -14.73 10.15 11.34
N LEU A 223 -14.81 9.04 10.59
CA LEU A 223 -14.06 7.82 10.90
C LEU A 223 -12.55 8.02 10.87
N PHE A 224 -12.04 8.85 9.95
CA PHE A 224 -10.64 9.18 9.83
C PHE A 224 -10.18 10.14 10.94
N MET A 225 -10.89 11.26 11.12
CA MET A 225 -10.48 12.32 12.06
C MET A 225 -10.77 11.95 13.52
N GLY A 226 -11.83 11.19 13.78
CA GLY A 226 -12.27 10.86 15.13
C GLY A 226 -11.42 9.78 15.81
N HIS A 227 -11.93 9.31 16.96
CA HIS A 227 -11.28 8.35 17.84
C HIS A 227 -11.19 6.93 17.27
N TRP A 228 -11.90 6.64 16.17
CA TRP A 228 -11.94 5.31 15.56
C TRP A 228 -10.75 5.01 14.66
N GLY A 229 -9.85 5.98 14.42
CA GLY A 229 -8.52 5.72 13.89
C GLY A 229 -8.45 5.18 12.45
N ARG A 230 -9.50 5.31 11.64
CA ARG A 230 -9.54 4.73 10.29
C ARG A 230 -8.31 5.18 9.49
N LYS A 231 -7.55 4.22 8.97
CA LYS A 231 -6.38 4.51 8.13
C LYS A 231 -6.78 4.76 6.68
N VAL A 232 -6.09 5.68 6.00
CA VAL A 232 -6.31 6.03 4.59
C VAL A 232 -5.08 5.68 3.75
N HIS A 233 -5.32 5.09 2.58
CA HIS A 233 -4.28 4.83 1.59
C HIS A 233 -4.12 6.03 0.67
N CYS A 234 -2.91 6.56 0.57
CA CYS A 234 -2.62 7.61 -0.40
C CYS A 234 -2.62 7.02 -1.82
N GLN A 235 -3.48 7.54 -2.71
CA GLN A 235 -3.59 7.05 -4.09
C GLN A 235 -2.30 7.18 -4.91
N LEU A 236 -1.43 8.15 -4.57
CA LEU A 236 -0.18 8.37 -5.31
C LEU A 236 0.98 7.51 -4.79
N CYS A 237 1.22 7.50 -3.48
CA CYS A 237 2.38 6.80 -2.91
C CYS A 237 2.05 5.40 -2.36
N LEU A 238 0.77 5.02 -2.30
CA LEU A 238 0.25 3.73 -1.84
C LEU A 238 0.56 3.39 -0.37
N PHE A 239 1.12 4.32 0.39
CA PHE A 239 1.31 4.17 1.83
C PHE A 239 0.00 4.44 2.58
N GLN A 240 -0.15 3.74 3.71
CA GLN A 240 -1.26 3.85 4.62
C GLN A 240 -0.90 4.82 5.77
N PHE A 241 -1.82 5.72 6.11
CA PHE A 241 -1.62 6.75 7.13
C PHE A 241 -2.85 6.89 8.02
N GLY A 242 -2.63 7.23 9.29
CA GLY A 242 -3.70 7.62 10.22
C GLY A 242 -3.87 9.15 10.26
N CYS A 243 -4.87 9.64 11.00
CA CYS A 243 -5.10 11.08 11.11
C CYS A 243 -3.96 11.84 11.78
N ALA A 244 -3.36 11.29 12.84
CA ALA A 244 -2.24 11.95 13.53
C ALA A 244 -0.99 12.10 12.65
N THR A 245 -0.81 11.25 11.65
CA THR A 245 0.36 11.31 10.74
C THR A 245 0.09 12.08 9.45
N ALA A 246 -1.15 12.51 9.21
CA ALA A 246 -1.49 13.28 8.03
C ALA A 246 -1.11 14.76 8.19
N LEU A 247 -0.92 15.45 7.05
CA LEU A 247 -0.72 16.90 7.04
C LEU A 247 -2.07 17.59 7.14
N HIS A 248 -2.28 18.38 8.19
CA HIS A 248 -3.50 19.15 8.38
C HIS A 248 -3.23 20.62 8.12
N GLY A 249 -4.20 21.30 7.50
CA GLY A 249 -4.15 22.72 7.22
C GLY A 249 -5.42 23.44 7.63
N CYS A 250 -5.25 24.65 8.17
CA CYS A 250 -6.36 25.50 8.60
C CYS A 250 -7.35 25.75 7.44
N PRO A 251 -8.67 25.66 7.66
CA PRO A 251 -9.67 25.84 6.61
C PRO A 251 -9.66 27.25 6.00
N HIS A 252 -9.19 28.25 6.74
CA HIS A 252 -9.19 29.65 6.30
C HIS A 252 -7.90 30.09 5.60
N CYS A 253 -6.75 29.60 6.03
CA CYS A 253 -5.44 30.08 5.53
C CYS A 253 -4.49 28.97 5.07
N ARG A 254 -4.91 27.70 5.19
CA ARG A 254 -4.12 26.50 4.84
C ARG A 254 -2.77 26.38 5.57
N ALA A 255 -2.57 27.14 6.64
CA ALA A 255 -1.39 27.02 7.47
C ALA A 255 -1.37 25.62 8.12
N PRO A 256 -0.24 24.91 8.07
CA PRO A 256 -0.12 23.60 8.67
C PRO A 256 -0.27 23.70 10.19
N PHE A 257 -0.86 22.68 10.81
CA PHE A 257 -0.92 22.53 12.26
C PHE A 257 -0.88 21.05 12.63
N ASP A 258 -0.39 20.75 13.84
CA ASP A 258 -0.33 19.39 14.36
C ASP A 258 -1.71 19.00 14.92
N TYR A 259 -2.24 17.89 14.43
CA TYR A 259 -3.55 17.37 14.82
C TYR A 259 -3.38 16.16 15.73
N ASP A 260 -4.16 16.14 16.82
CA ASP A 260 -4.34 15.00 17.72
C ASP A 260 -5.82 14.59 17.72
N ALA A 261 -6.13 13.30 17.89
CA ALA A 261 -7.50 12.81 17.94
C ALA A 261 -8.30 13.44 19.09
N SER A 262 -7.65 13.86 20.17
CA SER A 262 -8.26 14.60 21.28
C SER A 262 -8.83 15.97 20.86
N MET A 263 -8.34 16.54 19.75
CA MET A 263 -8.76 17.83 19.20
C MET A 263 -10.09 17.74 18.44
N TYR A 264 -10.57 16.55 18.11
CA TYR A 264 -11.71 16.37 17.21
C TYR A 264 -13.01 17.00 17.73
N ASP A 265 -13.24 16.94 19.04
CA ASP A 265 -14.42 17.51 19.69
C ASP A 265 -14.21 18.95 20.19
N ALA A 266 -13.00 19.49 20.06
CA ALA A 266 -12.65 20.82 20.54
C ALA A 266 -12.68 21.88 19.43
N VAL A 267 -12.91 23.14 19.83
CA VAL A 267 -12.79 24.30 18.94
C VAL A 267 -11.34 24.80 18.99
N HIS A 268 -10.71 24.92 17.82
CA HIS A 268 -9.32 25.34 17.70
C HIS A 268 -9.20 26.74 17.10
N THR A 269 -8.25 27.51 17.62
CA THR A 269 -7.88 28.81 17.07
C THR A 269 -6.62 28.67 16.23
N CYS A 270 -6.70 29.03 14.94
CA CYS A 270 -5.52 29.01 14.07
C CYS A 270 -4.47 30.02 14.54
N GLN A 271 -3.24 29.57 14.77
CA GLN A 271 -2.14 30.44 15.21
C GLN A 271 -1.80 31.55 14.19
N ARG A 272 -2.02 31.30 12.89
CA ARG A 272 -1.68 32.26 11.82
C ARG A 272 -2.76 33.30 11.56
N CYS A 273 -4.02 32.87 11.36
CA CYS A 273 -5.12 33.78 11.00
C CYS A 273 -6.03 34.14 12.18
N LYS A 274 -5.79 33.58 13.37
CA LYS A 274 -6.55 33.81 14.62
C LYS A 274 -8.05 33.49 14.55
N ARG A 275 -8.50 32.82 13.49
CA ARG A 275 -9.89 32.38 13.35
C ARG A 275 -10.10 31.05 14.07
N GLN A 276 -11.26 30.92 14.69
CA GLN A 276 -11.70 29.69 15.33
C GLN A 276 -12.36 28.77 14.30
N PHE A 277 -12.08 27.48 14.40
CA PHE A 277 -12.73 26.44 13.62
C PHE A 277 -12.86 25.17 14.47
N GLY A 278 -13.89 24.38 14.22
CA GLY A 278 -14.08 23.04 14.75
C GLY A 278 -14.10 22.01 13.64
N PHE A 279 -13.97 20.74 13.99
CA PHE A 279 -14.02 19.65 13.01
C PHE A 279 -15.47 19.19 12.81
N PRO A 280 -15.94 19.09 11.55
CA PRO A 280 -17.30 18.64 11.30
C PRO A 280 -17.47 17.18 11.71
N TYR A 281 -18.59 16.90 12.38
CA TYR A 281 -19.01 15.56 12.75
C TYR A 281 -20.15 15.12 11.85
N TYR A 282 -19.93 14.03 11.14
CA TYR A 282 -20.94 13.35 10.35
C TYR A 282 -21.30 12.07 11.09
N PRO A 283 -22.58 11.86 11.45
CA PRO A 283 -23.01 10.66 12.15
C PRO A 283 -22.57 9.40 11.40
N VAL A 284 -22.00 8.46 12.15
CA VAL A 284 -21.46 7.21 11.65
C VAL A 284 -22.28 6.05 12.20
N ASN A 285 -22.52 5.04 11.39
CA ASN A 285 -23.22 3.83 11.81
C ASN A 285 -22.29 2.95 12.65
N GLN A 286 -22.81 2.31 13.71
CA GLN A 286 -22.04 1.37 14.55
C GLN A 286 -21.36 0.29 13.71
N HIS A 287 -22.09 -0.27 12.74
CA HIS A 287 -21.56 -1.24 11.79
C HIS A 287 -20.24 -0.80 11.11
N LEU A 288 -20.09 0.48 10.73
CA LEU A 288 -18.85 0.95 10.09
C LEU A 288 -17.70 1.05 11.09
N ILE A 289 -18.00 1.40 12.34
CA ILE A 289 -17.01 1.43 13.43
C ILE A 289 -16.53 0.01 13.70
N ASP A 290 -17.45 -0.94 13.83
CA ASP A 290 -17.10 -2.33 14.11
C ASP A 290 -16.35 -2.98 12.92
N GLN A 291 -16.69 -2.60 11.68
CA GLN A 291 -15.93 -3.03 10.51
C GLN A 291 -14.47 -2.57 10.55
N ILE A 292 -14.21 -1.33 10.97
CA ILE A 292 -12.83 -0.83 11.13
C ILE A 292 -12.12 -1.61 12.24
N ALA A 293 -12.79 -1.82 13.38
CA ALA A 293 -12.22 -2.61 14.48
C ALA A 293 -11.87 -4.03 14.03
N LEU A 294 -12.74 -4.66 13.24
CA LEU A 294 -12.51 -5.99 12.66
C LEU A 294 -11.35 -6.00 11.65
N GLU A 295 -11.23 -4.99 10.79
CA GLU A 295 -10.09 -4.84 9.87
C GLU A 295 -8.77 -4.68 10.63
N GLU A 296 -8.72 -3.83 11.67
CA GLU A 296 -7.53 -3.64 12.49
C GLU A 296 -7.14 -4.89 13.29
N TRP A 297 -8.13 -5.61 13.82
CA TRP A 297 -7.90 -6.87 14.50
C TRP A 297 -7.31 -7.92 13.54
N ARG A 298 -7.88 -8.06 12.32
CA ARG A 298 -7.33 -8.97 11.29
C ARG A 298 -5.90 -8.60 10.89
N GLU A 299 -5.61 -7.31 10.70
CA GLU A 299 -4.26 -6.83 10.39
C GLU A 299 -3.26 -7.13 11.51
N ARG A 300 -3.68 -7.01 12.78
CA ARG A 300 -2.87 -7.35 13.96
C ARG A 300 -2.58 -8.85 14.00
N MET A 301 -3.61 -9.70 13.88
CA MET A 301 -3.46 -11.15 13.87
C MET A 301 -2.61 -11.64 12.70
N GLU A 302 -2.76 -11.06 11.51
CA GLU A 302 -1.91 -11.39 10.36
C GLU A 302 -0.44 -11.02 10.62
N ARG A 303 -0.19 -9.84 11.21
CA ARG A 303 1.16 -9.39 11.58
C ARG A 303 1.78 -10.30 12.63
N GLU A 304 1.03 -10.69 13.66
CA GLU A 304 1.50 -11.62 14.68
C GLU A 304 1.77 -13.00 14.11
N LYS A 305 0.89 -13.52 13.25
CA LYS A 305 1.11 -14.78 12.52
C LYS A 305 2.32 -14.70 11.59
N ALA A 306 2.54 -13.57 10.93
CA ALA A 306 3.74 -13.34 10.11
C ALA A 306 5.00 -13.32 10.98
N ASN A 307 4.98 -12.59 12.09
CA ASN A 307 6.08 -12.54 13.06
C ASN A 307 6.37 -13.91 13.68
N ALA A 308 5.34 -14.70 14.01
CA ALA A 308 5.48 -16.05 14.54
C ALA A 308 6.08 -17.01 13.50
N ARG A 309 5.68 -16.90 12.23
CA ARG A 309 6.30 -17.64 11.13
C ARG A 309 7.76 -17.24 10.93
N GLU A 310 8.06 -15.95 10.99
CA GLU A 310 9.43 -15.45 10.90
C GLU A 310 10.28 -15.92 12.09
N ALA A 311 9.75 -15.84 13.31
CA ALA A 311 10.40 -16.31 14.52
C ALA A 311 10.67 -17.82 14.45
N ARG A 312 9.71 -18.63 13.98
CA ARG A 312 9.91 -20.07 13.76
C ARG A 312 10.94 -20.35 12.67
N ALA A 313 10.93 -19.58 11.58
CA ALA A 313 11.94 -19.69 10.52
C ALA A 313 13.33 -19.30 11.04
N ARG A 314 13.42 -18.31 11.92
CA ARG A 314 14.66 -17.90 12.60
C ARG A 314 15.14 -19.00 13.54
N ALA A 315 14.28 -19.56 14.38
CA ALA A 315 14.63 -20.68 15.28
C ALA A 315 15.15 -21.91 14.52
N ARG A 316 14.57 -22.23 13.35
CA ARG A 316 15.08 -23.33 12.49
C ARG A 316 16.45 -23.03 11.88
N ARG A 317 16.77 -21.77 11.61
CA ARG A 317 18.11 -21.34 11.17
C ARG A 317 19.10 -21.24 12.34
N GLY A 318 18.58 -21.12 13.56
CA GLY A 318 19.32 -20.74 14.77
C GLY A 318 19.83 -21.87 15.67
N GLY A 319 19.58 -23.14 15.36
CA GLY A 319 20.16 -24.23 16.17
C GLY A 319 21.68 -24.38 16.07
N SER A 320 22.31 -23.80 15.04
CA SER A 320 23.77 -23.89 14.83
C SER A 320 24.40 -22.64 14.18
N SER A 321 23.61 -21.72 13.59
CA SER A 321 24.16 -20.54 12.89
C SER A 321 24.00 -19.21 13.63
N ASP A 322 23.25 -19.14 14.73
CA ASP A 322 22.98 -17.86 15.41
C ASP A 322 24.22 -17.29 16.10
N GLU A 323 25.10 -18.12 16.64
CA GLU A 323 26.36 -17.62 17.25
C GLU A 323 27.33 -17.10 16.18
N ALA A 324 27.44 -17.83 15.05
CA ALA A 324 28.26 -17.40 13.92
C ALA A 324 27.69 -16.16 13.23
N SER A 325 26.37 -16.07 13.08
CA SER A 325 25.67 -14.92 12.51
C SER A 325 25.75 -13.70 13.43
N ALA A 326 25.59 -13.87 14.75
CA ALA A 326 25.76 -12.79 15.71
C ALA A 326 27.21 -12.30 15.76
N ALA A 327 28.20 -13.22 15.67
CA ALA A 327 29.61 -12.85 15.57
C ALA A 327 29.92 -12.10 14.26
N GLU A 328 29.33 -12.51 13.14
CA GLU A 328 29.41 -11.86 11.83
C GLU A 328 28.78 -10.46 11.85
N GLU A 329 27.60 -10.30 12.46
CA GLU A 329 26.90 -9.00 12.59
C GLU A 329 27.67 -8.06 13.52
N LYS A 330 28.15 -8.55 14.68
CA LYS A 330 29.04 -7.80 15.58
C LYS A 330 30.31 -7.37 14.86
N ARG A 331 30.89 -8.23 14.02
CA ARG A 331 32.04 -7.90 13.18
C ARG A 331 31.70 -6.80 12.18
N GLN A 332 30.55 -6.87 11.50
CA GLN A 332 30.13 -5.84 10.54
C GLN A 332 29.90 -4.48 11.21
N LEU A 333 29.27 -4.44 12.38
CA LEU A 333 29.13 -3.24 13.20
C LEU A 333 30.49 -2.61 13.52
N LEU A 334 31.44 -3.39 14.04
CA LEU A 334 32.80 -2.92 14.36
C LEU A 334 33.56 -2.40 13.13
N VAL A 335 33.36 -3.02 11.96
CA VAL A 335 33.93 -2.54 10.70
C VAL A 335 33.29 -1.23 10.27
N GLY A 336 31.97 -1.08 10.41
CA GLY A 336 31.25 0.17 10.14
C GLY A 336 31.76 1.34 10.97
N THR A 337 31.91 1.13 12.29
CA THR A 337 32.46 2.16 13.19
C THR A 337 33.91 2.53 12.82
N CYS A 338 34.74 1.51 12.55
CA CYS A 338 36.14 1.69 12.13
C CYS A 338 36.28 2.49 10.83
N ILE A 339 35.36 2.32 9.87
CA ILE A 339 35.34 3.09 8.62
C ILE A 339 34.93 4.55 8.88
N MET A 340 33.95 4.78 9.74
CA MET A 340 33.44 6.13 10.03
C MET A 340 34.43 6.99 10.82
N GLU A 341 35.13 6.39 11.78
CA GLU A 341 36.03 7.10 12.69
C GLU A 341 37.51 7.07 12.22
N GLU A 342 37.82 6.30 11.17
CA GLU A 342 39.19 5.96 10.75
C GLU A 342 40.06 5.41 11.91
N GLU A 343 39.44 4.92 12.97
CA GLU A 343 40.08 4.42 14.18
C GLU A 343 39.42 3.11 14.63
N CYS A 344 40.23 2.09 14.93
CA CYS A 344 39.69 0.78 15.31
C CYS A 344 39.17 0.80 16.75
N PRO A 345 37.88 0.45 17.01
CA PRO A 345 37.32 0.47 18.36
C PRO A 345 37.92 -0.57 19.32
N LEU A 346 38.65 -1.56 18.81
CA LEU A 346 39.28 -2.61 19.62
C LEU A 346 40.70 -2.25 20.08
N CYS A 347 41.47 -1.55 19.24
CA CYS A 347 42.87 -1.26 19.52
C CYS A 347 43.26 0.22 19.43
N HIS A 348 42.30 1.09 19.12
CA HIS A 348 42.45 2.55 19.01
C HIS A 348 43.56 3.00 18.04
N LYS A 349 43.89 2.16 17.05
CA LYS A 349 44.84 2.52 15.99
C LYS A 349 44.10 3.15 14.84
N ARG A 350 44.67 4.22 14.27
CA ARG A 350 44.17 4.83 13.04
C ARG A 350 44.37 3.89 11.85
N VAL A 351 43.29 3.58 11.15
CA VAL A 351 43.26 2.72 9.97
C VAL A 351 42.74 3.56 8.81
N LYS A 352 43.53 3.69 7.74
CA LYS A 352 43.14 4.47 6.54
C LYS A 352 42.61 3.60 5.40
N SER A 353 42.89 2.30 5.43
CA SER A 353 42.48 1.34 4.41
C SER A 353 42.42 -0.07 4.99
N LYS A 354 41.68 -0.98 4.34
CA LYS A 354 41.52 -2.39 4.77
C LYS A 354 40.95 -2.53 6.19
N HIS A 355 39.97 -1.68 6.55
CA HIS A 355 39.28 -1.69 7.85
C HIS A 355 38.77 -3.07 8.26
N ARG A 356 38.16 -3.82 7.32
CA ARG A 356 37.67 -5.19 7.57
C ARG A 356 38.77 -6.16 8.00
N ALA A 357 39.85 -6.24 7.23
CA ALA A 357 40.97 -7.14 7.53
C ALA A 357 41.64 -6.77 8.86
N HIS A 358 41.71 -5.47 9.20
CA HIS A 358 42.23 -5.01 10.48
C HIS A 358 41.35 -5.44 11.66
N VAL A 359 40.03 -5.28 11.55
CA VAL A 359 39.08 -5.67 12.61
C VAL A 359 39.08 -7.19 12.80
N GLU A 360 39.12 -7.98 11.72
CA GLU A 360 39.25 -9.45 11.78
C GLU A 360 40.54 -9.89 12.49
N ALA A 361 41.67 -9.23 12.18
CA ALA A 361 42.95 -9.48 12.85
C ALA A 361 42.98 -9.00 14.31
N CYS A 362 42.14 -8.04 14.69
CA CYS A 362 42.02 -7.57 16.07
C CYS A 362 41.12 -8.48 16.90
N LEU A 363 40.01 -8.96 16.35
CA LEU A 363 39.11 -9.90 17.02
C LEU A 363 39.77 -11.25 17.33
N THR A 364 40.66 -11.70 16.45
CA THR A 364 41.43 -12.95 16.65
C THR A 364 42.59 -12.79 17.64
N LYS A 365 43.02 -11.56 17.95
CA LYS A 365 44.02 -11.31 18.98
C LYS A 365 43.35 -11.34 20.34
N THR A 366 43.65 -12.39 21.11
CA THR A 366 43.19 -12.53 22.49
C THR A 366 43.54 -11.28 23.32
N PRO A 367 42.70 -10.91 24.32
CA PRO A 367 42.91 -9.71 25.13
C PRO A 367 44.28 -9.70 25.85
N GLU A 368 44.86 -10.86 26.13
CA GLU A 368 46.22 -10.99 26.67
C GLU A 368 47.30 -10.45 25.72
N GLY A 369 47.12 -10.63 24.40
CA GLY A 369 48.01 -10.06 23.38
C GLY A 369 47.86 -8.55 23.21
N MET A 370 46.68 -8.00 23.51
CA MET A 370 46.41 -6.55 23.45
C MET A 370 47.04 -5.83 24.65
N ALA A 371 46.95 -6.39 25.86
CA ALA A 371 47.56 -5.86 27.07
C ALA A 371 49.11 -5.81 26.98
N ALA A 372 49.73 -6.80 26.33
CA ALA A 372 51.17 -6.83 26.11
C ALA A 372 51.69 -5.76 25.13
N LEU A 373 50.85 -5.29 24.19
CA LEU A 373 51.21 -4.27 23.20
C LEU A 373 51.00 -2.83 23.71
N THR A 374 50.02 -2.60 24.58
CA THR A 374 49.86 -1.32 25.28
C THR A 374 50.98 -1.10 26.29
N ALA A 375 51.43 -2.14 26.99
CA ALA A 375 52.57 -2.08 27.91
C ALA A 375 53.90 -1.74 27.21
N LYS A 376 54.11 -2.20 25.96
CA LYS A 376 55.31 -1.88 25.17
C LYS A 376 55.29 -0.46 24.59
N SER A 377 54.10 0.06 24.26
CA SER A 377 53.94 1.41 23.72
C SER A 377 54.07 2.50 24.80
N ALA A 378 53.63 2.22 26.03
CA ALA A 378 53.83 3.10 27.19
C ALA A 378 55.32 3.25 27.58
N LYS A 379 56.15 2.23 27.31
CA LYS A 379 57.59 2.23 27.63
C LYS A 379 58.45 3.01 26.61
N VAL A 380 57.92 3.30 25.42
CA VAL A 380 58.59 4.14 24.41
C VAL A 380 58.24 5.62 24.59
N ALA A 381 57.03 5.94 25.04
CA ALA A 381 56.64 7.32 25.37
C ALA A 381 57.40 7.88 26.59
N THR A 382 57.84 7.04 27.53
CA THR A 382 58.64 7.46 28.70
C THR A 382 60.14 7.61 28.42
N ARG A 383 60.64 7.22 27.24
CA ARG A 383 62.06 7.35 26.86
C ARG A 383 62.37 8.55 25.94
N ALA A 384 61.35 9.31 25.53
CA ALA A 384 61.53 10.56 24.77
C ALA A 384 61.53 11.83 25.65
N GLN A 385 61.43 11.69 26.97
CA GLN A 385 61.27 12.82 27.90
C GLN A 385 62.41 12.99 28.93
N ARG A 386 63.65 12.61 28.56
CA ARG A 386 64.84 12.93 29.37
C ARG A 386 66.06 13.23 28.49
N SER A 387 66.36 14.51 28.28
CA SER A 387 67.71 15.11 28.37
C SER A 387 67.63 16.64 28.23
N PRO A 388 68.57 17.41 28.81
CA PRO A 388 68.30 18.70 29.44
C PRO A 388 69.02 19.90 28.79
N ASP A 389 68.67 21.09 29.30
CA ASP A 389 69.44 22.33 29.35
C ASP A 389 69.88 23.02 28.05
N ASN A 390 69.14 24.08 27.70
CA ASN A 390 69.74 25.24 27.04
C ASN A 390 69.10 26.52 27.61
N PRO A 391 69.86 27.47 28.18
CA PRO A 391 69.30 28.59 28.93
C PRO A 391 68.86 29.75 28.04
N LEU A 392 67.65 30.23 28.34
CA LEU A 392 67.17 31.62 28.36
C LEU A 392 67.84 32.63 27.40
N GLN A 393 67.08 33.06 26.40
CA GLN A 393 67.27 34.36 25.75
C GLN A 393 65.94 35.15 25.81
N PRO A 394 65.94 36.41 26.30
CA PRO A 394 64.72 37.20 26.49
C PRO A 394 64.19 37.83 25.19
N PRO A 395 62.89 38.17 25.13
CA PRO A 395 62.25 38.61 23.89
C PRO A 395 62.48 40.11 23.62
N ALA A 396 62.93 40.42 22.40
CA ALA A 396 62.88 41.76 21.84
C ALA A 396 61.81 41.87 20.73
N PRO A 397 61.24 43.06 20.48
CA PRO A 397 59.93 43.21 19.88
C PRO A 397 59.94 43.52 18.38
N ARG A 398 58.79 43.24 17.75
CA ARG A 398 58.24 43.81 16.50
C ARG A 398 58.99 43.50 15.19
N THR A 399 58.28 42.81 14.28
CA THR A 399 58.16 43.35 12.90
C THR A 399 56.81 43.01 12.28
N VAL A 400 56.17 44.07 11.81
CA VAL A 400 54.91 44.12 11.07
C VAL A 400 55.17 43.73 9.60
N GLN A 401 54.41 42.78 9.07
CA GLN A 401 54.14 42.60 7.64
C GLN A 401 52.61 42.37 7.52
N LYS A 402 51.75 43.31 7.07
CA LYS A 402 51.50 43.80 5.68
C LYS A 402 51.49 42.59 4.72
N THR A 403 50.41 42.16 4.04
CA THR A 403 49.20 42.73 3.38
C THR A 403 48.48 41.52 2.70
N PRO A 404 47.40 41.65 1.88
CA PRO A 404 46.22 42.54 1.86
C PRO A 404 44.89 41.70 1.93
N LYS A 405 43.83 42.10 2.63
CA LYS A 405 42.80 43.11 2.30
C LYS A 405 42.24 43.02 0.86
N SER A 406 41.24 42.15 0.65
CA SER A 406 40.23 42.32 -0.40
C SER A 406 38.91 42.76 0.23
N ALA A 407 38.50 43.98 -0.11
CA ALA A 407 37.23 44.58 0.30
C ALA A 407 36.25 44.56 -0.90
N PRO A 408 34.93 44.76 -0.66
CA PRO A 408 33.85 44.40 -1.57
C PRO A 408 33.57 45.50 -2.59
N LYS A 409 33.03 45.12 -3.74
CA LYS A 409 32.61 46.06 -4.80
C LYS A 409 31.08 46.17 -4.79
N ALA A 410 30.59 47.31 -4.31
CA ALA A 410 29.23 47.77 -4.48
C ALA A 410 29.19 48.98 -5.44
N ALA A 411 27.99 49.22 -5.98
CA ALA A 411 27.49 50.37 -6.72
C ALA A 411 27.82 50.46 -8.23
N ARG A 412 26.78 50.51 -9.07
CA ARG A 412 26.09 51.78 -9.36
C ARG A 412 24.76 51.59 -10.11
N ALA A 413 23.80 52.42 -9.73
CA ALA A 413 22.52 52.67 -10.40
C ALA A 413 22.61 53.91 -11.31
N ALA A 414 21.77 53.95 -12.36
CA ALA A 414 21.09 55.13 -12.97
C ALA A 414 20.32 54.61 -14.22
N ALA A 415 18.99 54.62 -14.30
CA ALA A 415 18.02 55.74 -14.37
C ALA A 415 17.84 56.34 -15.78
N VAL A 416 16.73 56.00 -16.47
CA VAL A 416 15.99 56.78 -17.49
C VAL A 416 14.53 56.24 -17.49
N LYS A 417 13.53 56.93 -16.91
CA LYS A 417 12.52 57.85 -17.54
C LYS A 417 11.75 57.25 -18.74
N LYS A 418 10.45 57.47 -19.03
CA LYS A 418 9.27 58.14 -18.43
C LYS A 418 8.22 58.22 -19.56
N SER A 419 7.01 57.65 -19.44
CA SER A 419 5.78 58.03 -20.20
C SER A 419 4.63 57.05 -19.87
N SER A 420 3.65 57.45 -19.04
CA SER A 420 2.38 58.14 -19.38
C SER A 420 1.23 57.18 -19.73
N ALA A 421 0.32 57.01 -18.76
CA ALA A 421 -1.09 56.64 -18.96
C ALA A 421 -1.93 57.95 -19.10
N PRO A 422 -3.29 57.98 -19.08
CA PRO A 422 -4.35 56.94 -19.22
C PRO A 422 -5.51 57.48 -20.15
N PRO A 423 -6.84 57.27 -19.91
CA PRO A 423 -7.68 56.08 -19.68
C PRO A 423 -8.88 55.99 -20.67
N ALA A 424 -9.65 54.88 -20.63
CA ALA A 424 -11.08 54.93 -20.95
C ALA A 424 -11.89 53.96 -20.07
N SER A 425 -12.85 54.56 -19.39
CA SER A 425 -13.90 54.04 -18.51
C SER A 425 -15.03 53.37 -19.28
N HIS A 426 -15.64 52.32 -18.71
CA HIS A 426 -17.08 52.11 -18.86
C HIS A 426 -17.70 51.62 -17.55
N ALA A 427 -18.37 52.56 -16.89
CA ALA A 427 -19.49 52.30 -16.01
C ALA A 427 -20.76 52.15 -16.85
N ASN A 428 -21.66 51.25 -16.45
CA ASN A 428 -23.12 51.33 -16.68
C ASN A 428 -23.74 50.35 -15.67
N ALA A 429 -24.24 50.84 -14.53
CA ALA A 429 -25.59 51.40 -14.35
C ALA A 429 -26.69 50.32 -14.37
N SER A 430 -27.19 49.99 -13.18
CA SER A 430 -28.56 49.49 -12.99
C SER A 430 -29.58 50.57 -13.40
N PRO A 431 -30.84 50.17 -13.61
CA PRO A 431 -31.84 50.70 -12.69
C PRO A 431 -32.82 49.66 -12.15
N ARG A 432 -33.27 49.94 -10.92
CA ARG A 432 -34.50 49.44 -10.28
C ARG A 432 -35.74 50.00 -11.00
N ALA A 433 -36.80 49.20 -11.11
CA ALA A 433 -38.21 49.60 -10.97
C ALA A 433 -39.04 48.31 -10.78
N ALA A 434 -39.57 48.04 -9.59
CA ALA A 434 -40.89 48.48 -9.09
C ALA A 434 -42.07 47.67 -9.66
N GLY A 435 -42.57 46.76 -8.82
CA GLY A 435 -43.99 46.59 -8.49
C GLY A 435 -44.96 46.07 -9.55
N ARG A 436 -45.52 44.87 -9.31
CA ARG A 436 -46.98 44.71 -9.16
C ARG A 436 -47.35 43.34 -8.61
N ALA A 437 -47.97 43.35 -7.43
CA ALA A 437 -48.87 42.29 -6.99
C ALA A 437 -50.13 42.30 -7.87
N THR A 438 -50.64 41.14 -8.25
CA THR A 438 -52.08 40.86 -8.27
C THR A 438 -52.38 39.38 -8.47
N LYS A 439 -53.17 38.87 -7.52
CA LYS A 439 -54.36 38.02 -7.68
C LYS A 439 -54.21 36.51 -7.88
N ALA A 440 -54.75 35.83 -6.87
CA ALA A 440 -55.30 34.49 -6.89
C ALA A 440 -56.31 34.27 -8.03
N SER A 441 -56.28 33.06 -8.61
CA SER A 441 -57.49 32.36 -9.07
C SER A 441 -57.20 30.86 -9.24
N ALA A 442 -57.74 30.05 -8.34
CA ALA A 442 -58.41 28.79 -8.75
C ALA A 442 -59.66 29.17 -9.59
N PRO A 443 -60.27 28.33 -10.46
CA PRO A 443 -60.49 26.90 -10.24
C PRO A 443 -60.54 26.02 -11.52
N GLN A 444 -60.97 24.76 -11.32
CA GLN A 444 -61.72 23.87 -12.22
C GLN A 444 -61.03 22.66 -12.85
N LYS A 445 -61.39 21.52 -12.24
CA LYS A 445 -61.73 20.21 -12.84
C LYS A 445 -61.79 20.21 -14.37
N ARG A 446 -60.92 19.39 -14.98
CA ARG A 446 -61.21 18.79 -16.29
C ARG A 446 -60.88 17.30 -16.28
N LYS A 447 -61.93 16.54 -16.56
CA LYS A 447 -62.03 15.08 -16.64
C LYS A 447 -61.74 14.66 -18.08
N ARG A 448 -60.77 13.76 -18.29
CA ARG A 448 -60.50 12.91 -19.47
C ARG A 448 -59.02 12.47 -19.37
N ARG A 449 -58.57 11.30 -19.80
CA ARG A 449 -59.13 10.00 -20.18
C ARG A 449 -57.86 9.14 -20.35
N ARG A 450 -57.87 7.91 -19.82
CA ARG A 450 -57.02 6.75 -20.15
C ARG A 450 -55.96 6.96 -21.24
N SER A 451 -54.71 6.68 -20.90
CA SER A 451 -53.83 5.83 -21.72
C SER A 451 -52.85 5.14 -20.79
N ASP A 452 -52.98 3.83 -20.76
CA ASP A 452 -52.15 2.88 -20.03
C ASP A 452 -50.72 2.91 -20.56
N SER A 453 -49.74 2.95 -19.67
CA SER A 453 -48.38 2.49 -19.96
C SER A 453 -47.77 1.97 -18.67
N ASN A 454 -47.90 0.65 -18.58
CA ASN A 454 -47.39 -0.26 -17.59
C ASN A 454 -45.86 -0.17 -17.54
N SER A 455 -45.29 0.29 -16.42
CA SER A 455 -43.86 0.20 -16.14
C SER A 455 -43.70 -0.05 -14.65
N SER A 456 -43.71 -1.34 -14.30
CA SER A 456 -43.44 -1.82 -12.96
C SER A 456 -42.56 -3.06 -13.06
N GLU A 457 -41.61 -3.13 -12.11
CA GLU A 457 -41.00 -4.36 -11.59
C GLU A 457 -39.83 -4.94 -12.38
N GLU A 458 -38.64 -4.35 -12.21
CA GLU A 458 -37.38 -5.11 -12.33
C GLU A 458 -36.94 -5.49 -10.91
N ALA A 459 -37.11 -6.78 -10.61
CA ALA A 459 -36.71 -7.42 -9.39
C ALA A 459 -35.18 -7.41 -9.26
N TYR A 460 -34.70 -6.90 -8.13
CA TYR A 460 -33.30 -6.98 -7.71
C TYR A 460 -32.99 -8.44 -7.35
N PHE A 461 -32.36 -9.17 -8.27
CA PHE A 461 -31.72 -10.46 -7.97
C PHE A 461 -30.44 -10.19 -7.19
N SER A 462 -30.49 -10.37 -5.87
CA SER A 462 -29.30 -10.55 -5.05
C SER A 462 -28.79 -11.97 -5.29
N SER A 463 -27.73 -12.09 -6.09
CA SER A 463 -26.98 -13.34 -6.24
C SER A 463 -26.06 -13.47 -5.03
N GLU A 464 -26.50 -14.21 -4.02
CA GLU A 464 -25.61 -14.87 -3.06
C GLU A 464 -24.59 -15.69 -3.86
N CYS A 465 -23.31 -15.40 -3.63
CA CYS A 465 -22.20 -16.24 -4.04
C CYS A 465 -21.77 -17.01 -2.80
N ASP A 466 -22.20 -18.27 -2.73
CA ASP A 466 -21.69 -19.28 -1.81
C ASP A 466 -20.16 -19.37 -1.94
N GLU A 467 -19.49 -19.19 -0.80
CA GLU A 467 -18.06 -19.38 -0.61
C GLU A 467 -17.81 -20.85 -0.23
N ASP A 468 -17.38 -21.64 -1.21
CA ASP A 468 -16.92 -23.02 -0.97
C ASP A 468 -15.63 -23.00 -0.14
N ALA A 469 -15.77 -23.36 1.13
CA ALA A 469 -14.70 -23.74 2.03
C ALA A 469 -14.02 -25.03 1.55
N MET A 470 -12.94 -24.90 0.78
CA MET A 470 -12.03 -26.01 0.46
C MET A 470 -10.98 -26.13 1.58
N THR A 471 -11.34 -26.84 2.65
CA THR A 471 -10.37 -27.41 3.60
C THR A 471 -9.56 -28.49 2.88
N SER A 472 -8.36 -28.13 2.42
CA SER A 472 -7.40 -29.10 1.88
C SER A 472 -6.66 -29.76 3.05
N GLU A 473 -7.19 -30.88 3.51
CA GLU A 473 -6.50 -31.84 4.35
C GLU A 473 -5.42 -32.52 3.50
N SER A 474 -4.17 -32.11 3.70
CA SER A 474 -3.02 -32.79 3.11
C SER A 474 -2.52 -33.82 4.12
N SER A 475 -3.08 -35.03 4.02
CA SER A 475 -2.52 -36.22 4.64
C SER A 475 -1.16 -36.51 4.00
N PHE A 476 -0.10 -36.07 4.68
CA PHE A 476 1.26 -36.50 4.40
C PHE A 476 1.43 -37.85 5.11
N LEU A 477 1.23 -38.93 4.37
CA LEU A 477 1.68 -40.26 4.78
C LEU A 477 3.21 -40.24 4.69
N GLY A 478 3.87 -40.23 5.84
CA GLY A 478 5.29 -40.53 5.94
C GLY A 478 5.45 -42.05 5.84
N ASP A 479 6.15 -42.50 4.79
CA ASP A 479 6.78 -43.80 4.73
C ASP A 479 7.88 -43.84 5.81
N ASP A 480 7.62 -44.56 6.90
CA ASP A 480 8.64 -45.09 7.81
C ASP A 480 9.14 -46.41 7.21
N ASP A 481 10.31 -46.33 6.56
CA ASP A 481 11.11 -47.45 6.08
C ASP A 481 12.43 -47.40 6.85
N ASP A 482 12.57 -48.23 7.88
CA ASP A 482 13.87 -48.79 8.35
C ASP A 482 13.64 -49.78 9.50
N SER A 483 13.58 -51.07 9.16
CA SER A 483 13.82 -52.20 10.08
C SER A 483 14.14 -53.45 9.24
N ASP A 484 15.42 -53.68 8.94
CA ASP A 484 16.25 -54.85 9.33
C ASP A 484 17.64 -54.78 8.66
#